data_AF-A0A535FJP8-F1
#
_entry.id   AF-A0A535FJP8-F1
#
_cell.length_a   1.000
_cell.length_b   1.000
_cell.length_c   1.000
_cell.angle_alpha   90.00
_cell.angle_beta   90.00
_cell.angle_gamma   90.00
#
_symmetry.space_group_name_H-M   'P 1'
#
loop_
_entity.id
_entity.type
_entity.pdbx_description
1 polymer ?
#
loop_
_entity_poly.entity_id
_entity_poly.type
_entity_poly.pdbx_seq_one_letter_code
_entity_poly.pdbx_strand_id
1 'polypeptide(L)'
;MRSHTEDNTNSSAWAVLGLGSAAPADVQVSQLAAMGITFSQAQQQPKLSQQQALFLANQLEADAASKAKKTNAWYVLLNYPNAATPATHTSFSNIPVWMIWYQQVPLVSSNVVADGTRSSRLYHDIFVFLDANSGKELLSIWA
;
A
#
# COMPACT_ATOMS: atom_id res chain seq x y z
N MET A 1 -8.70 56.47 16.70
CA MET A 1 -7.73 56.16 15.61
C MET A 1 -7.27 54.72 15.86
N ARG A 2 -7.73 53.71 15.09
CA ARG A 2 -6.98 53.01 14.00
C ARG A 2 -5.58 52.57 14.48
N SER A 3 -5.11 51.32 14.50
CA SER A 3 -5.35 50.08 13.71
C SER A 3 -4.74 48.87 14.48
N HIS A 4 -5.33 47.67 14.45
CA HIS A 4 -4.88 46.43 13.78
C HIS A 4 -3.39 45.99 13.92
N THR A 5 -3.21 44.73 14.37
CA THR A 5 -2.41 43.59 13.82
C THR A 5 -2.11 42.64 14.98
N GLU A 6 -2.91 41.60 15.22
CA GLU A 6 -2.75 40.21 14.72
C GLU A 6 -1.37 39.60 15.03
N ASP A 7 -1.31 38.73 16.04
CA ASP A 7 -0.65 37.44 15.90
C ASP A 7 -1.55 36.36 16.50
N ASN A 8 -2.16 35.62 15.59
CA ASN A 8 -2.99 34.46 15.81
C ASN A 8 -2.17 33.28 15.33
N THR A 9 -1.63 32.48 16.25
CA THR A 9 -1.48 31.04 15.99
C THR A 9 -2.07 30.26 17.14
N ASN A 10 -3.39 30.17 17.06
CA ASN A 10 -4.27 29.25 17.75
C ASN A 10 -3.70 27.82 17.72
N SER A 11 -2.92 27.48 18.75
CA SER A 11 -2.57 26.12 19.10
C SER A 11 -3.77 25.50 19.80
N SER A 12 -4.73 24.93 19.06
CA SER A 12 -5.70 23.99 19.64
C SER A 12 -6.62 23.32 18.61
N ALA A 13 -6.71 22.00 18.78
CA ALA A 13 -7.91 21.19 18.63
C ALA A 13 -8.40 20.92 17.20
N TRP A 14 -7.91 19.80 16.67
CA TRP A 14 -8.77 18.87 15.96
C TRP A 14 -8.44 17.45 16.41
N ALA A 15 -9.00 17.10 17.58
CA ALA A 15 -9.33 15.72 17.88
C ALA A 15 -10.48 15.32 16.95
N VAL A 16 -10.14 14.77 15.78
CA VAL A 16 -11.11 14.05 14.95
C VAL A 16 -11.02 12.58 15.33
N LEU A 17 -12.02 12.14 16.09
CA LEU A 17 -12.41 10.74 16.19
C LEU A 17 -12.76 10.26 14.78
N GLY A 18 -11.81 9.62 14.13
CA GLY A 18 -11.98 9.01 12.81
C GLY A 18 -10.92 7.94 12.62
N LEU A 19 -11.34 6.69 12.79
CA LEU A 19 -10.58 5.48 12.46
C LEU A 19 -10.24 5.48 10.96
N GLY A 20 -9.16 6.16 10.61
CA GLY A 20 -8.56 6.16 9.29
C GLY A 20 -7.09 6.39 9.49
N SER A 21 -6.32 5.31 9.54
CA SER A 21 -4.86 5.36 9.52
C SER A 21 -4.44 6.09 8.24
N ALA A 22 -4.24 7.40 8.33
CA ALA A 22 -3.67 8.18 7.24
C ALA A 22 -2.30 7.55 6.92
N ALA A 23 -2.08 7.21 5.65
CA ALA A 23 -0.78 6.71 5.22
C ALA A 23 0.30 7.73 5.61
N PRO A 24 1.41 7.33 6.25
CA PRO A 24 2.52 8.26 6.44
C PRO A 24 2.90 8.87 5.09
N ALA A 25 3.30 10.13 5.08
CA ALA A 25 3.62 10.88 3.86
C ALA A 25 4.73 10.21 3.00
N ASP A 26 5.41 9.21 3.56
CA ASP A 26 6.54 8.46 2.99
C ASP A 26 6.23 6.97 2.75
N VAL A 27 4.99 6.57 2.45
CA VAL A 27 4.74 5.19 1.96
C VAL A 27 5.21 5.06 0.51
N GLN A 28 6.48 5.38 0.25
CA GLN A 28 7.15 5.05 -0.99
C GLN A 28 8.07 3.86 -0.72
N VAL A 29 7.62 2.68 -1.13
CA VAL A 29 8.42 1.46 -1.03
C VAL A 29 9.37 1.43 -2.22
N SER A 30 10.69 1.35 -1.98
CA SER A 30 11.71 1.44 -3.04
C SER A 30 11.52 0.42 -4.17
N GLN A 31 11.03 -0.79 -3.85
CA GLN A 31 10.70 -1.82 -4.85
C GLN A 31 9.57 -1.38 -5.80
N LEU A 32 8.51 -0.78 -5.26
CA LEU A 32 7.37 -0.30 -6.06
C LEU A 32 7.77 0.93 -6.90
N ALA A 33 8.58 1.82 -6.34
CA ALA A 33 9.13 2.96 -7.06
C ALA A 33 10.01 2.54 -8.24
N ALA A 34 10.81 1.48 -8.09
CA ALA A 34 11.61 0.91 -9.19
C ALA A 34 10.74 0.36 -10.34
N MET A 35 9.50 -0.04 -10.04
CA MET A 35 8.51 -0.45 -11.04
C MET A 35 7.75 0.75 -11.63
N GLY A 36 8.04 1.99 -11.22
CA GLY A 36 7.32 3.19 -11.67
C GLY A 36 6.00 3.43 -10.93
N ILE A 37 5.76 2.73 -9.82
CA ILE A 37 4.56 2.89 -8.99
C ILE A 37 4.83 3.95 -7.94
N THR A 38 3.92 4.91 -7.88
CA THR A 38 4.01 6.04 -6.95
C THR A 38 2.69 6.21 -6.21
N PHE A 39 2.77 6.81 -5.03
CA PHE A 39 1.65 7.00 -4.12
C PHE A 39 1.52 8.45 -3.72
N SER A 40 0.28 8.92 -3.71
CA SER A 40 -0.07 10.23 -3.15
C SER A 40 -1.03 10.05 -1.99
N GLN A 41 -1.05 11.01 -1.08
CA GLN A 41 -2.01 11.00 0.02
C GLN A 41 -3.44 11.13 -0.50
N ALA A 42 -4.32 10.28 0.00
CA ALA A 42 -5.74 10.36 -0.30
C ALA A 42 -6.44 11.22 0.76
N GLN A 43 -7.14 12.27 0.32
CA GLN A 43 -7.85 13.20 1.21
C GLN A 43 -9.30 12.78 1.46
N GLN A 44 -9.86 11.95 0.58
CA GLN A 44 -11.25 11.50 0.67
C GLN A 44 -11.36 10.30 1.60
N GLN A 45 -12.49 10.13 2.28
CA GLN A 45 -12.68 8.95 3.11
C GLN A 45 -12.95 7.72 2.22
N PRO A 46 -12.25 6.59 2.43
CA PRO A 46 -12.54 5.37 1.68
C PRO A 46 -13.90 4.81 2.10
N LYS A 47 -14.64 4.24 1.13
CA LYS A 47 -15.91 3.58 1.42
C LYS A 47 -15.71 2.27 2.19
N LEU A 48 -14.64 1.55 1.88
CA LEU A 48 -14.23 0.37 2.64
C LEU A 48 -13.34 0.76 3.82
N SER A 49 -13.61 0.14 4.97
CA SER A 49 -12.72 0.27 6.12
C SER A 49 -11.42 -0.51 5.93
N GLN A 50 -10.39 -0.15 6.69
CA GLN A 50 -9.10 -0.86 6.68
C GLN A 50 -9.27 -2.36 6.98
N GLN A 51 -10.14 -2.70 7.93
CA GLN A 51 -10.41 -4.08 8.32
C GLN A 51 -11.12 -4.86 7.21
N GLN A 52 -12.06 -4.24 6.50
CA GLN A 52 -12.74 -4.85 5.36
C GLN A 52 -11.77 -5.10 4.20
N ALA A 53 -10.93 -4.11 3.88
CA ALA A 53 -9.91 -4.25 2.85
C ALA A 53 -8.91 -5.36 3.19
N LEU A 54 -8.45 -5.42 4.44
CA LEU A 54 -7.55 -6.47 4.90
C LEU A 54 -8.21 -7.86 4.84
N PHE A 55 -9.47 -7.98 5.23
CA PHE A 55 -10.22 -9.23 5.12
C PHE A 55 -10.37 -9.70 3.66
N LEU A 56 -10.61 -8.79 2.73
CA LEU A 56 -10.65 -9.10 1.30
C LEU A 56 -9.27 -9.49 0.75
N ALA A 57 -8.23 -8.75 1.11
CA ALA A 57 -6.86 -9.07 0.71
C ALA A 57 -6.40 -10.43 1.24
N ASN A 58 -6.78 -10.79 2.47
CA ASN A 58 -6.46 -12.10 3.05
C ASN A 58 -7.18 -13.25 2.35
N GLN A 59 -8.36 -13.01 1.76
CA GLN A 59 -9.06 -14.02 0.97
C GLN A 59 -8.43 -14.22 -0.41
N LEU A 60 -7.88 -13.15 -0.99
CA LEU A 60 -7.19 -13.20 -2.28
C LEU A 60 -5.81 -13.86 -2.13
N GLU A 61 -5.04 -13.44 -1.12
CA GLU A 61 -3.68 -13.91 -0.86
C GLU A 61 -3.59 -14.65 0.48
N ALA A 62 -4.36 -15.74 0.61
CA ALA A 62 -4.45 -16.51 1.86
C ALA A 62 -3.10 -17.10 2.31
N ASP A 63 -2.25 -17.48 1.36
CA ASP A 63 -0.91 -17.99 1.65
C ASP A 63 -0.01 -16.89 2.23
N ALA A 64 -0.02 -15.70 1.61
CA ALA A 64 0.70 -14.55 2.12
C ALA A 64 0.20 -14.14 3.51
N ALA A 65 -1.13 -14.03 3.68
CA ALA A 65 -1.75 -13.62 4.93
C ALA A 65 -1.44 -14.57 6.10
N SER A 66 -1.34 -15.87 5.84
CA SER A 66 -1.05 -16.87 6.87
C SER A 66 0.44 -16.96 7.23
N LYS A 67 1.34 -16.52 6.35
CA LYS A 67 2.79 -16.68 6.53
C LYS A 67 3.58 -15.38 6.69
N ALA A 68 2.98 -14.24 6.37
CA ALA A 68 3.62 -12.94 6.52
C ALA A 68 3.99 -12.70 7.98
N LYS A 69 5.20 -12.17 8.22
CA LYS A 69 5.61 -11.78 9.57
C LYS A 69 4.95 -10.49 10.02
N LYS A 70 4.66 -9.60 9.07
CA LYS A 70 3.97 -8.34 9.31
C LYS A 70 3.03 -8.08 8.16
N THR A 71 1.87 -7.52 8.49
CA THR A 71 0.90 -7.07 7.52
C THR A 71 0.51 -5.64 7.85
N ASN A 72 0.57 -4.78 6.86
CA ASN A 72 0.14 -3.40 6.98
C ASN A 72 -0.87 -3.08 5.89
N ALA A 73 -1.78 -2.16 6.17
CA ALA A 73 -2.76 -1.69 5.21
C ALA A 73 -2.81 -0.16 5.24
N TRP A 74 -2.66 0.47 4.09
CA TRP A 74 -2.68 1.93 3.95
C TRP A 74 -3.64 2.36 2.86
N TYR A 75 -4.28 3.49 3.07
CA TYR A 75 -5.14 4.10 2.08
C TYR A 75 -4.36 5.19 1.32
N VAL A 76 -4.19 5.01 0.02
CA VAL A 76 -3.34 5.83 -0.85
C VAL A 76 -3.98 6.05 -2.21
N LEU A 77 -3.53 7.07 -2.94
CA LEU A 77 -3.82 7.23 -4.36
C LEU A 77 -2.72 6.56 -5.19
N LEU A 78 -3.08 5.54 -5.96
CA LEU A 78 -2.19 4.79 -6.84
C LEU A 78 -1.96 5.55 -8.14
N ASN A 79 -0.68 5.70 -8.49
CA ASN A 79 -0.22 6.18 -9.78
C ASN A 79 0.73 5.13 -10.37
N TYR A 80 0.37 4.57 -11.52
CA TYR A 80 1.19 3.60 -12.23
C TYR A 80 0.96 3.77 -13.75
N PRO A 81 1.70 4.68 -14.39
CA PRO A 81 1.55 4.95 -15.80
C PRO A 81 2.15 3.82 -16.63
N ASN A 82 1.43 3.41 -17.66
CA ASN A 82 2.00 2.50 -18.63
C ASN A 82 2.86 3.27 -19.65
N ALA A 83 4.17 3.28 -19.40
CA ALA A 83 5.14 3.94 -20.27
C ALA A 83 5.73 3.02 -21.38
N ALA A 84 5.39 1.73 -21.39
CA ALA A 84 5.95 0.75 -22.33
C ALA A 84 5.13 0.68 -23.63
N THR A 85 5.81 0.45 -24.76
CA THR A 85 5.16 0.17 -26.05
C THR A 85 5.66 -1.20 -26.58
N PRO A 86 4.82 -2.24 -26.61
CA PRO A 86 3.40 -2.26 -26.25
C PRO A 86 3.15 -2.21 -24.73
N ALA A 87 1.92 -1.84 -24.39
CA ALA A 87 1.44 -1.72 -23.02
C ALA A 87 1.55 -3.05 -22.25
N THR A 88 2.25 -3.04 -21.11
CA THR A 88 2.42 -4.25 -20.25
C THR A 88 1.40 -4.38 -19.11
N HIS A 89 0.68 -3.31 -18.76
CA HIS A 89 -0.29 -3.30 -17.66
C HIS A 89 -1.34 -2.19 -17.84
N THR A 90 -2.42 -2.20 -17.06
CA THR A 90 -3.41 -1.11 -17.08
C THR A 90 -2.80 0.16 -16.48
N SER A 91 -2.99 1.31 -17.14
CA SER A 91 -2.51 2.60 -16.62
C SER A 91 -3.42 3.08 -15.48
N PHE A 92 -2.83 3.49 -14.36
CA PHE A 92 -3.53 4.02 -13.19
C PHE A 92 -3.06 5.45 -12.88
N SER A 93 -4.00 6.38 -12.64
CA SER A 93 -3.71 7.77 -12.28
C SER A 93 -4.64 8.23 -11.16
N ASN A 94 -4.06 8.52 -10.00
CA ASN A 94 -4.73 8.94 -8.77
C ASN A 94 -5.93 8.09 -8.37
N ILE A 95 -5.81 6.76 -8.50
CA ILE A 95 -6.89 5.84 -8.17
C ILE A 95 -6.88 5.57 -6.66
N PRO A 96 -7.97 5.78 -5.92
CA PRO A 96 -8.03 5.52 -4.49
C PRO A 96 -8.01 4.01 -4.22
N VAL A 97 -6.98 3.55 -3.52
CA VAL A 97 -6.78 2.13 -3.21
C VAL A 97 -6.43 1.90 -1.75
N TRP A 98 -6.79 0.72 -1.28
CA TRP A 98 -6.14 0.10 -0.13
C TRP A 98 -4.92 -0.67 -0.62
N MET A 99 -3.73 -0.28 -0.15
CA MET A 99 -2.50 -1.03 -0.32
C MET A 99 -2.27 -1.90 0.91
N ILE A 100 -2.33 -3.22 0.73
CA ILE A 100 -2.00 -4.21 1.75
C ILE A 100 -0.61 -4.73 1.45
N TRP A 101 0.30 -4.63 2.42
CA TRP A 101 1.68 -5.11 2.31
C TRP A 101 1.90 -6.24 3.29
N TYR A 102 2.09 -7.44 2.75
CA TYR A 102 2.56 -8.63 3.46
C TYR A 102 4.07 -8.67 3.40
N GLN A 103 4.72 -8.59 4.55
CA GLN A 103 6.17 -8.55 4.66
C GLN A 103 6.75 -9.90 5.06
N GLN A 104 7.90 -10.22 4.48
CA GLN A 104 8.72 -11.37 4.82
C GLN A 104 7.95 -12.70 4.72
N VAL A 105 7.18 -12.86 3.64
CA VAL A 105 6.49 -14.10 3.30
C VAL A 105 7.56 -15.13 2.89
N PRO A 106 7.67 -16.28 3.58
CA PRO A 106 8.65 -17.32 3.24
C PRO A 106 8.40 -17.86 1.83
N LEU A 107 9.46 -17.96 1.02
CA LEU A 107 9.41 -18.80 -0.17
C LEU A 107 9.44 -20.25 0.30
N VAL A 108 8.35 -20.99 0.08
CA VAL A 108 8.36 -22.44 0.26
C VAL A 108 9.36 -23.00 -0.73
N SER A 109 10.52 -23.41 -0.22
CA SER A 109 11.59 -24.04 -1.00
C SER A 109 11.12 -25.42 -1.45
N SER A 110 10.42 -25.48 -2.57
CA SER A 110 10.16 -26.72 -3.29
C SER A 110 11.48 -27.19 -3.89
N ASN A 111 12.19 -28.04 -3.14
CA ASN A 111 13.39 -28.79 -3.54
C ASN A 111 14.63 -27.94 -3.93
N VAL A 112 15.46 -27.60 -2.94
CA VAL A 112 16.90 -27.44 -3.19
C VAL A 112 17.62 -28.50 -2.38
N VAL A 113 18.04 -29.54 -3.09
CA VAL A 113 19.09 -30.46 -2.67
C VAL A 113 20.28 -29.61 -2.28
N ALA A 114 20.83 -29.86 -1.09
CA ALA A 114 21.94 -29.13 -0.51
C ALA A 114 23.17 -29.15 -1.44
N ASP A 115 23.29 -28.15 -2.31
CA ASP A 115 24.55 -27.77 -2.92
C ASP A 115 24.85 -26.34 -2.46
N GLY A 116 25.99 -26.19 -1.80
CA GLY A 116 26.36 -25.04 -0.97
C GLY A 116 26.68 -23.77 -1.76
N THR A 117 25.74 -23.26 -2.55
CA THR A 117 25.85 -21.98 -3.23
C THR A 117 24.71 -21.03 -2.90
N ARG A 118 25.06 -20.07 -2.03
CA ARG A 118 24.54 -18.69 -1.91
C ARG A 118 23.10 -18.54 -1.40
N SER A 119 22.98 -17.71 -0.37
CA SER A 119 21.75 -17.27 0.27
C SER A 119 20.82 -16.55 -0.72
N SER A 120 20.08 -17.31 -1.51
CA SER A 120 18.90 -16.85 -2.24
C SER A 120 17.90 -16.34 -1.21
N ARG A 121 17.38 -15.12 -1.34
CA ARG A 121 16.41 -14.55 -0.40
C ARG A 121 15.29 -15.57 -0.14
N LEU A 122 15.20 -16.05 1.11
CA LEU A 122 14.19 -17.03 1.53
C LEU A 122 12.82 -16.38 1.81
N TYR A 123 12.71 -15.07 1.56
CA TYR A 123 11.52 -14.28 1.83
C TYR A 123 11.27 -13.30 0.69
N HIS A 124 10.00 -13.02 0.45
CA HIS A 124 9.52 -12.00 -0.47
C HIS A 124 8.42 -11.18 0.22
N ASP A 125 8.15 -10.02 -0.33
CA ASP A 125 7.06 -9.17 0.08
C ASP A 125 5.95 -9.22 -0.98
N ILE A 126 4.69 -9.17 -0.54
CA ILE A 126 3.54 -9.12 -1.44
C ILE A 126 2.77 -7.82 -1.18
N PHE A 127 2.48 -7.09 -2.24
CA PHE A 127 1.66 -5.89 -2.23
C PHE A 127 0.37 -6.17 -2.99
N VAL A 128 -0.77 -6.01 -2.33
CA VAL A 128 -2.10 -6.15 -2.92
C VAL A 128 -2.77 -4.78 -2.92
N PHE A 129 -3.25 -4.35 -4.08
CA PHE A 129 -3.95 -3.09 -4.27
C PHE A 129 -5.42 -3.38 -4.57
N LEU A 130 -6.29 -2.99 -3.64
CA LEU A 130 -7.74 -3.11 -3.78
C LEU A 130 -8.34 -1.74 -4.04
N ASP A 131 -9.30 -1.67 -4.97
CA ASP A 131 -10.12 -0.48 -5.14
C ASP A 131 -10.82 -0.12 -3.81
N ALA A 132 -10.63 1.10 -3.33
CA ALA A 132 -11.09 1.49 -1.99
C ALA A 132 -12.62 1.59 -1.86
N ASN A 133 -13.36 1.50 -2.98
CA ASN A 133 -14.80 1.65 -3.02
C ASN A 133 -15.54 0.31 -3.14
N SER A 134 -15.00 -0.61 -3.93
CA SER A 134 -15.60 -1.90 -4.27
C SER A 134 -14.85 -3.08 -3.66
N GLY A 135 -13.58 -2.92 -3.30
CA GLY A 135 -12.73 -3.99 -2.79
C GLY A 135 -12.22 -4.95 -3.87
N LYS A 136 -12.47 -4.61 -5.15
CA LYS A 136 -11.95 -5.35 -6.30
C LYS A 136 -10.43 -5.24 -6.34
N GLU A 137 -9.75 -6.35 -6.58
CA GLU A 137 -8.31 -6.35 -6.87
C GLU A 137 -8.02 -5.56 -8.16
N LEU A 138 -7.08 -4.64 -8.07
CA LEU A 138 -6.59 -3.86 -9.21
C LEU A 138 -5.20 -4.29 -9.65
N LEU A 139 -4.34 -4.63 -8.68
CA LEU A 139 -2.94 -4.95 -8.91
C LEU A 139 -2.40 -5.77 -7.73
N SER A 140 -1.56 -6.76 -8.03
CA SER A 140 -0.82 -7.54 -7.03
C SER A 140 0.63 -7.69 -7.48
N ILE A 141 1.58 -7.44 -6.58
CA ILE A 141 3.02 -7.37 -6.88
C ILE A 141 3.80 -8.17 -5.87
N TRP A 142 4.72 -8.99 -6.36
CA TRP A 142 5.59 -9.85 -5.56
C TRP A 142 7.02 -9.34 -5.74
N ALA A 143 7.71 -8.99 -4.64
CA ALA A 143 9.00 -8.30 -4.68
C ALA A 143 10.03 -8.81 -3.66
#